data_AF-A0AAD9KHK4-F1
#
_entry.id   AF-A0AAD9KHK4-F1
#
_cell.length_a   1.000
_cell.length_b   1.000
_cell.length_c   1.000
_cell.angle_alpha   90.00
_cell.angle_beta   90.00
_cell.angle_gamma   90.00
#
_symmetry.space_group_name_H-M   'P 1'
#
loop_
_entity.id
_entity.type
_entity.pdbx_description
1 polymer ?
#
loop_
_entity_poly.entity_id
_entity_poly.type
_entity_poly.pdbx_seq_one_letter_code
_entity_poly.pdbx_strand_id
1 'polypeptide(L)'
;MIHHLSYHEGSSVNDFIPHEFSSVHYATISKAIDFIKHSPHLVYMAKVDIESAFRIIPISPADRPFLGFQCRGQFFMDAVLPMGCSSSCAIFECFSTALGWAAKVKLGFTEVVHVIDDFLLLANSFCKCTHDLHAFIRMCNDIEVPLAPDKTCGPSTSIQFLGMHMHARLPEDKLARARNLLLALLRKQKVTLRELQSVIGLLSFCSEVVVPGRPFLRRLIDLTIGVSRPYFHIRLTKQAKLDVGVW
;
A
#
# COMPACT_ATOMS: atom_id res chain seq x y z
N MET A 1 2.58 -24.73 -12.50
CA MET A 1 3.66 -25.73 -12.36
C MET A 1 4.83 -25.04 -11.68
N ILE A 2 5.39 -25.62 -10.62
CA ILE A 2 6.53 -25.05 -9.88
C ILE A 2 7.71 -26.00 -10.08
N HIS A 3 8.83 -25.48 -10.55
CA HIS A 3 10.05 -26.26 -10.71
C HIS A 3 10.88 -26.21 -9.43
N HIS A 4 11.32 -27.36 -8.96
CA HIS A 4 12.22 -27.43 -7.81
C HIS A 4 13.67 -27.33 -8.26
N LEU A 5 14.06 -26.16 -8.78
CA LEU A 5 15.40 -25.88 -9.34
C LEU A 5 16.50 -25.71 -8.28
N SER A 6 16.14 -25.85 -7.01
CA SER A 6 17.05 -25.84 -5.86
C SER A 6 17.50 -27.25 -5.42
N TYR A 7 17.16 -28.29 -6.19
CA TYR A 7 17.51 -29.67 -5.84
C TYR A 7 18.32 -30.37 -6.94
N HIS A 8 19.35 -31.14 -6.61
CA HIS A 8 19.95 -31.32 -5.27
C HIS A 8 20.88 -30.16 -4.91
N GLU A 9 20.92 -29.75 -3.64
CA GLU A 9 21.80 -28.69 -3.13
C GLU A 9 23.29 -28.96 -3.47
N GLY A 10 24.00 -27.94 -3.94
CA GLY A 10 25.38 -28.00 -4.42
C GLY A 10 25.54 -28.43 -5.89
N SER A 11 24.44 -28.70 -6.59
CA SER A 11 24.41 -29.16 -7.98
C SER A 11 23.15 -28.74 -8.75
N SER A 12 22.32 -27.90 -8.14
CA SER A 12 21.04 -27.48 -8.70
C SER A 12 21.23 -26.37 -9.72
N VAL A 13 20.21 -26.12 -10.56
CA VAL A 13 20.25 -25.00 -11.51
C VAL A 13 20.43 -23.67 -10.78
N ASN A 14 19.72 -23.47 -9.67
CA ASN A 14 19.84 -22.25 -8.86
C ASN A 14 21.23 -22.08 -8.23
N ASP A 15 21.96 -23.16 -7.93
CA ASP A 15 23.32 -23.06 -7.36
C ASP A 15 24.33 -22.44 -8.33
N PHE A 16 24.05 -22.54 -9.64
CA PHE A 16 24.89 -21.96 -10.70
C PHE A 16 24.39 -20.59 -11.18
N ILE A 17 23.34 -20.02 -10.56
CA ILE A 17 22.87 -18.66 -10.85
C ILE A 17 23.52 -17.70 -9.85
N PRO A 18 24.32 -16.72 -10.30
CA PRO A 18 24.90 -15.72 -9.41
C PRO A 18 23.85 -14.97 -8.59
N HIS A 19 24.17 -14.73 -7.31
CA HIS A 19 23.26 -14.09 -6.35
C HIS A 19 22.82 -12.68 -6.79
N GLU A 20 23.65 -11.95 -7.52
CA GLU A 20 23.34 -10.64 -8.09
C GLU A 20 22.13 -10.66 -9.04
N PHE A 21 21.90 -11.78 -9.76
CA PHE A 21 20.75 -11.96 -10.64
C PHE A 21 19.51 -12.46 -9.92
N SER A 22 19.62 -12.80 -8.63
CA SER A 22 18.52 -13.31 -7.80
C SER A 22 18.09 -12.30 -6.72
N SER A 23 18.84 -11.21 -6.55
CA SER A 23 18.60 -10.20 -5.51
C SER A 23 17.51 -9.22 -5.94
N VAL A 24 16.45 -9.10 -5.14
CA VAL A 24 15.33 -8.19 -5.40
C VAL A 24 15.13 -7.23 -4.24
N HIS A 25 15.05 -5.94 -4.54
CA HIS A 25 14.71 -4.91 -3.58
C HIS A 25 13.27 -4.48 -3.82
N TYR A 26 12.34 -5.07 -3.07
CA TYR A 26 10.93 -4.74 -3.21
C TYR A 26 10.64 -3.31 -2.73
N ALA A 27 9.82 -2.59 -3.49
CA ALA A 27 9.26 -1.35 -3.00
C ALA A 27 8.38 -1.65 -1.78
N THR A 28 8.50 -0.83 -0.73
CA THR A 28 7.62 -0.94 0.43
C THR A 28 6.36 -0.09 0.19
N ILE A 29 5.28 -0.44 0.89
CA ILE A 29 4.05 0.37 0.92
C ILE A 29 4.26 1.76 1.52
N SER A 30 5.43 2.05 2.09
CA SER A 30 5.79 3.34 2.67
C SER A 30 5.58 4.48 1.69
N LYS A 31 5.95 4.31 0.41
CA LYS A 31 5.73 5.34 -0.62
C LYS A 31 4.24 5.67 -0.79
N ALA A 32 3.38 4.66 -0.79
CA ALA A 32 1.94 4.85 -0.90
C ALA A 32 1.37 5.55 0.35
N ILE A 33 1.82 5.13 1.54
CA ILE A 33 1.43 5.74 2.82
C ILE A 33 1.89 7.21 2.88
N ASP A 34 3.13 7.49 2.50
CA ASP A 34 3.69 8.84 2.50
C ASP A 34 2.94 9.73 1.51
N PHE A 35 2.62 9.23 0.32
CA PHE A 35 1.81 9.95 -0.64
C PHE A 35 0.42 10.29 -0.07
N ILE A 36 -0.26 9.32 0.55
CA ILE A 36 -1.57 9.53 1.17
C ILE A 36 -1.50 10.55 2.31
N LYS A 37 -0.48 10.46 3.18
CA LYS A 37 -0.33 11.34 4.35
C LYS A 37 -0.01 12.79 3.99
N HIS A 38 0.75 13.01 2.92
CA HIS A 38 1.21 14.34 2.52
C HIS A 38 0.33 14.98 1.44
N SER A 39 -0.68 14.27 0.92
CA SER A 39 -1.60 14.87 -0.05
C SER A 39 -2.53 15.87 0.64
N PRO A 40 -2.61 17.13 0.16
CA PRO A 40 -3.55 18.13 0.68
C PRO A 40 -5.00 17.83 0.29
N HIS A 41 -5.22 16.85 -0.59
CA HIS A 41 -6.51 16.48 -1.12
C HIS A 41 -6.82 15.02 -0.80
N LEU A 42 -8.10 14.65 -0.92
CA LEU A 42 -8.47 13.24 -0.86
C LEU A 42 -7.75 12.46 -1.97
N VAL A 43 -7.06 11.41 -1.56
CA VAL A 43 -6.46 10.44 -2.49
C VAL A 43 -7.47 9.35 -2.86
N TYR A 44 -7.52 9.05 -4.14
CA TYR A 44 -8.21 7.90 -4.71
C TYR A 44 -7.17 6.89 -5.18
N MET A 45 -7.51 5.62 -4.99
CA MET A 45 -6.67 4.47 -5.26
C MET A 45 -7.36 3.56 -6.27
N ALA A 46 -6.59 2.96 -7.16
CA ALA A 46 -7.00 1.82 -7.96
C ALA A 46 -5.94 0.72 -7.86
N LYS A 47 -6.37 -0.53 -7.80
CA LYS A 47 -5.49 -1.70 -7.78
C LYS A 47 -5.59 -2.41 -9.12
N VAL A 48 -4.45 -2.81 -9.66
CA VAL A 48 -4.31 -3.66 -10.84
C VAL A 48 -3.37 -4.82 -10.50
N ASP A 49 -3.65 -6.02 -11.00
CA ASP A 49 -2.85 -7.24 -10.79
C ASP A 49 -2.54 -7.84 -12.16
N ILE A 50 -1.28 -8.20 -12.41
CA ILE A 50 -0.87 -8.88 -13.65
C ILE A 50 -1.23 -10.36 -13.55
N GLU A 51 -1.99 -10.86 -14.51
CA GLU A 51 -2.38 -12.27 -14.55
C GLU A 51 -1.19 -13.17 -14.90
N SER A 52 -1.09 -14.33 -14.24
CA SER A 52 -0.07 -15.34 -14.54
C SER A 52 1.36 -14.78 -14.55
N ALA A 53 1.71 -14.01 -13.50
CA ALA A 53 3.04 -13.48 -13.28
C ALA A 53 4.16 -14.51 -13.56
N PHE A 54 5.31 -14.02 -14.03
CA PHE A 54 6.41 -14.80 -14.62
C PHE A 54 6.11 -15.44 -15.99
N ARG A 55 4.94 -16.05 -16.18
CA ARG A 55 4.63 -16.81 -17.43
C ARG A 55 4.51 -15.93 -18.68
N ILE A 56 4.41 -14.62 -18.50
CA ILE A 56 4.37 -13.65 -19.60
C ILE A 56 5.75 -13.32 -20.17
N ILE A 57 6.84 -13.65 -19.46
CA ILE A 57 8.20 -13.32 -19.87
C ILE A 57 8.83 -14.53 -20.57
N PRO A 58 9.12 -14.44 -21.88
CA PRO A 58 9.75 -15.53 -22.62
C PRO A 58 11.19 -15.74 -22.20
N ILE A 59 11.62 -17.00 -22.24
CA ILE A 59 13.01 -17.39 -22.00
C ILE A 59 13.74 -17.51 -23.33
N SER A 60 14.96 -17.00 -23.33
CA SER A 60 15.92 -17.17 -24.42
C SER A 60 16.00 -18.65 -24.82
N PRO A 61 15.90 -18.99 -26.12
CA PRO A 61 16.05 -20.37 -26.56
C PRO A 61 17.33 -21.07 -26.08
N ALA A 62 18.40 -20.30 -25.82
CA ALA A 62 19.66 -20.81 -25.30
C ALA A 62 19.57 -21.31 -23.85
N ASP A 63 18.65 -20.77 -23.05
CA ASP A 63 18.52 -21.10 -21.62
C ASP A 63 17.48 -22.20 -21.34
N ARG A 64 16.59 -22.48 -22.29
CA ARG A 64 15.53 -23.50 -22.16
C ARG A 64 16.03 -24.90 -21.80
N PRO A 65 17.19 -25.38 -22.32
CA PRO A 65 17.71 -26.70 -21.94
C PRO A 65 18.01 -26.85 -20.44
N PHE A 66 18.30 -25.75 -19.74
CA PHE A 66 18.55 -25.76 -18.30
C PHE A 66 17.26 -25.84 -17.47
N LEU A 67 16.11 -25.64 -18.09
CA LEU A 67 14.80 -25.62 -17.46
C LEU A 67 13.94 -26.82 -17.87
N GLY A 68 14.63 -27.88 -18.33
CA GLY A 68 14.03 -29.13 -18.73
C GLY A 68 13.68 -30.03 -17.54
N PHE A 69 12.57 -30.75 -17.64
CA PHE A 69 12.23 -31.83 -16.71
C PHE A 69 11.66 -33.02 -17.48
N GLN A 70 11.77 -34.20 -16.88
CA GLN A 70 11.21 -35.43 -17.43
C GLN A 70 9.95 -35.81 -16.66
N CYS A 71 8.86 -36.10 -17.37
CA CYS A 71 7.63 -36.62 -16.79
C CYS A 71 7.11 -37.77 -17.66
N ARG A 72 6.87 -38.93 -17.05
CA ARG A 72 6.37 -40.15 -17.73
C ARG A 72 7.18 -40.52 -19.00
N GLY A 73 8.51 -40.40 -18.92
CA GLY A 73 9.41 -40.70 -20.02
C GLY A 73 9.49 -39.63 -21.12
N GLN A 74 8.73 -38.55 -21.02
CA GLN A 74 8.76 -37.42 -21.96
C GLN A 74 9.53 -36.24 -21.37
N PHE A 75 10.25 -35.51 -22.21
CA PHE A 75 10.98 -34.31 -21.83
C PHE A 75 10.15 -33.07 -22.14
N PHE A 76 10.11 -32.15 -21.19
CA PHE A 76 9.44 -30.87 -21.28
C PHE A 76 10.43 -29.77 -20.92
N MET A 77 10.33 -28.62 -21.56
CA MET A 77 11.16 -27.45 -21.25
C MET A 77 10.25 -26.25 -21.09
N ASP A 78 10.55 -25.39 -20.12
CA ASP A 78 9.83 -24.13 -19.97
C ASP A 78 10.33 -23.09 -20.99
N ALA A 79 9.38 -22.50 -21.71
CA ALA A 79 9.63 -21.45 -22.70
C ALA A 79 9.46 -20.02 -22.14
N VAL A 80 8.99 -19.91 -20.90
CA VAL A 80 8.69 -18.66 -20.17
C VAL A 80 9.16 -18.83 -18.72
N LEU A 81 9.38 -17.73 -17.98
CA LEU A 81 9.97 -17.78 -16.64
C LEU A 81 9.27 -18.82 -15.74
N PRO A 82 9.99 -19.83 -15.23
CA PRO A 82 9.42 -20.82 -14.33
C PRO A 82 9.29 -20.23 -12.93
N MET A 83 8.26 -20.66 -12.21
CA MET A 83 8.23 -20.54 -10.77
C MET A 83 9.28 -21.48 -10.17
N GLY A 84 10.11 -20.96 -9.26
CA GLY A 84 11.18 -21.71 -8.57
C GLY A 84 12.60 -21.49 -9.11
N CYS A 85 12.76 -20.75 -10.20
CA CYS A 85 14.08 -20.23 -10.60
C CYS A 85 14.42 -18.99 -9.77
N SER A 86 15.65 -18.93 -9.25
CA SER A 86 16.08 -17.84 -8.36
C SER A 86 16.10 -16.47 -9.06
N SER A 87 16.36 -16.43 -10.37
CA SER A 87 16.40 -15.17 -11.15
C SER A 87 15.02 -14.71 -11.64
N SER A 88 13.99 -15.57 -11.65
CA SER A 88 12.66 -15.22 -12.15
C SER A 88 12.07 -13.99 -11.46
N CYS A 89 12.22 -13.89 -10.14
CA CYS A 89 11.73 -12.75 -9.36
C CYS A 89 12.42 -11.43 -9.75
N ALA A 90 13.73 -11.45 -9.93
CA ALA A 90 14.49 -10.24 -10.28
C ALA A 90 14.17 -9.75 -11.69
N ILE A 91 14.07 -10.67 -12.65
CA ILE A 91 13.71 -10.36 -14.03
C ILE A 91 12.30 -9.74 -14.08
N PHE A 92 11.34 -10.34 -13.37
CA PHE A 92 9.98 -9.82 -13.35
C PHE A 92 9.86 -8.50 -12.59
N GLU A 93 10.58 -8.30 -11.48
CA GLU A 93 10.60 -7.01 -10.79
C GLU A 93 11.16 -5.90 -11.69
N CYS A 94 12.19 -6.19 -12.49
CA CYS A 94 12.71 -5.25 -13.49
C CYS A 94 11.63 -4.87 -14.52
N PHE A 95 10.89 -5.86 -14.99
CA PHE A 95 9.76 -5.66 -15.89
C PHE A 95 8.65 -4.79 -15.26
N SER A 96 8.21 -5.11 -14.05
CA SER A 96 7.19 -4.33 -13.33
C SER A 96 7.64 -2.91 -13.02
N THR A 97 8.94 -2.74 -12.69
CA THR A 97 9.54 -1.41 -12.53
C THR A 97 9.49 -0.60 -13.81
N ALA A 98 9.72 -1.24 -14.97
CA ALA A 98 9.61 -0.58 -16.27
C ALA A 98 8.16 -0.16 -16.57
N LEU A 99 7.16 -0.99 -16.25
CA LEU A 99 5.74 -0.62 -16.36
C LEU A 99 5.37 0.56 -15.47
N GLY A 100 5.80 0.54 -14.20
CA GLY A 100 5.58 1.64 -13.27
C GLY A 100 6.25 2.93 -13.73
N TRP A 101 7.46 2.84 -14.29
CA TRP A 101 8.17 3.97 -14.89
C TRP A 101 7.42 4.52 -16.11
N ALA A 102 6.95 3.67 -17.01
CA ALA A 102 6.18 4.08 -18.19
C ALA A 102 4.88 4.80 -17.78
N ALA A 103 4.15 4.24 -16.82
CA ALA A 103 2.95 4.85 -16.26
C ALA A 103 3.21 6.26 -15.70
N LYS A 104 4.27 6.43 -14.91
CA LYS A 104 4.64 7.75 -14.38
C LYS A 104 5.14 8.73 -15.45
N VAL A 105 6.14 8.32 -16.21
CA VAL A 105 6.92 9.24 -17.07
C VAL A 105 6.25 9.47 -18.42
N LYS A 106 5.59 8.45 -18.99
CA LYS A 106 4.96 8.55 -20.32
C LYS A 106 3.48 8.88 -20.25
N LEU A 107 2.77 8.36 -19.25
CA LEU A 107 1.32 8.56 -19.11
C LEU A 107 0.94 9.65 -18.09
N GLY A 108 1.91 10.19 -17.34
CA GLY A 108 1.67 11.30 -16.41
C GLY A 108 0.84 10.89 -15.18
N PHE A 109 1.01 9.66 -14.71
CA PHE A 109 0.32 9.21 -13.50
C PHE A 109 0.84 9.97 -12.28
N THR A 110 -0.05 10.25 -11.33
CA THR A 110 0.32 11.05 -10.16
C THR A 110 1.29 10.28 -9.26
N GLU A 111 0.94 9.05 -8.89
CA GLU A 111 1.82 8.16 -8.14
C GLU A 111 1.46 6.69 -8.45
N VAL A 112 2.47 5.82 -8.49
CA VAL A 112 2.36 4.40 -8.82
C VAL A 112 3.30 3.65 -7.91
N VAL A 113 2.76 2.74 -7.13
CA VAL A 113 3.50 1.83 -6.26
C VAL A 113 3.22 0.42 -6.72
N HIS A 114 4.26 -0.39 -6.92
CA HIS A 114 4.11 -1.78 -7.30
C HIS A 114 4.91 -2.68 -6.38
N VAL A 115 4.49 -3.93 -6.25
CA VAL A 115 5.26 -5.01 -5.64
C VAL A 115 5.07 -6.23 -6.51
N ILE A 116 6.12 -6.63 -7.25
CA ILE A 116 6.06 -7.71 -8.24
C ILE A 116 4.92 -7.45 -9.24
N ASP A 117 3.81 -8.19 -9.16
CA ASP A 117 2.66 -8.17 -10.06
C ASP A 117 1.51 -7.28 -9.59
N ASP A 118 1.53 -6.83 -8.33
CA ASP A 118 0.51 -5.98 -7.72
C ASP A 118 0.85 -4.50 -7.92
N PHE A 119 -0.02 -3.75 -8.62
CA PHE A 119 0.09 -2.30 -8.84
C PHE A 119 -0.99 -1.54 -8.08
N LEU A 120 -0.58 -0.46 -7.43
CA LEU A 120 -1.44 0.52 -6.77
C LEU A 120 -1.25 1.89 -7.43
N LEU A 121 -2.29 2.36 -8.09
CA LEU A 121 -2.37 3.67 -8.71
C LEU A 121 -2.97 4.66 -7.71
N LEU A 122 -2.33 5.80 -7.52
CA LEU A 122 -2.72 6.83 -6.55
C LEU A 122 -2.92 8.16 -7.28
N ALA A 123 -4.06 8.81 -7.06
CA ALA A 123 -4.35 10.11 -7.67
C ALA A 123 -5.17 11.02 -6.73
N ASN A 124 -5.07 12.33 -6.96
CA ASN A 124 -5.69 13.36 -6.09
C ASN A 124 -7.15 13.68 -6.45
N SER A 125 -7.75 12.95 -7.40
CA SER A 125 -9.17 13.07 -7.73
C SER A 125 -9.71 11.75 -8.28
N PHE A 126 -11.02 11.55 -8.14
CA PHE A 126 -11.70 10.37 -8.66
C PHE A 126 -11.49 10.26 -10.18
N CYS A 127 -11.75 11.35 -10.92
CA CYS A 127 -11.63 11.37 -12.37
C CYS A 127 -10.20 11.07 -12.87
N LYS A 128 -9.17 11.59 -12.17
CA LYS A 128 -7.77 11.28 -12.51
C LYS A 128 -7.45 9.81 -12.24
N CYS A 129 -7.91 9.26 -11.11
CA CYS A 129 -7.72 7.85 -10.80
C CYS A 129 -8.43 6.94 -11.81
N THR A 130 -9.66 7.27 -12.22
CA THR A 130 -10.39 6.57 -13.30
C THR A 130 -9.59 6.63 -14.60
N HIS A 131 -9.12 7.82 -14.97
CA HIS A 131 -8.33 8.00 -16.19
C HIS A 131 -7.04 7.17 -16.17
N ASP A 132 -6.29 7.23 -15.06
CA ASP A 132 -5.04 6.49 -14.88
C ASP A 132 -5.27 4.98 -14.91
N LEU A 133 -6.31 4.48 -14.25
CA LEU A 133 -6.70 3.07 -14.31
C LEU A 133 -6.96 2.62 -15.76
N HIS A 134 -7.81 3.35 -16.50
CA HIS A 134 -8.08 2.99 -17.89
C HIS A 134 -6.87 3.16 -18.80
N ALA A 135 -6.00 4.15 -18.55
CA ALA A 135 -4.77 4.34 -19.29
C ALA A 135 -3.77 3.20 -19.04
N PHE A 136 -3.70 2.70 -17.80
CA PHE A 136 -2.85 1.57 -17.44
C PHE A 136 -3.33 0.28 -18.11
N ILE A 137 -4.66 0.04 -18.09
CA ILE A 137 -5.27 -1.10 -18.77
C ILE A 137 -5.01 -1.04 -20.28
N ARG A 138 -5.19 0.13 -20.91
CA ARG A 138 -4.89 0.31 -22.34
C ARG A 138 -3.41 0.06 -22.63
N MET A 139 -2.51 0.65 -21.85
CA MET A 139 -1.07 0.44 -22.01
C MET A 139 -0.73 -1.04 -21.94
N CYS A 140 -1.25 -1.77 -20.94
CA CYS A 140 -1.00 -3.21 -20.79
C CYS A 140 -1.56 -4.01 -21.97
N ASN A 141 -2.76 -3.68 -22.45
CA ASN A 141 -3.33 -4.31 -23.65
C ASN A 141 -2.47 -4.07 -24.90
N ASP A 142 -1.94 -2.85 -25.09
CA ASP A 142 -1.12 -2.47 -26.24
C ASP A 142 0.22 -3.23 -26.28
N ILE A 143 0.75 -3.62 -25.12
CA ILE A 143 1.98 -4.41 -24.98
C ILE A 143 1.73 -5.88 -24.64
N GLU A 144 0.48 -6.34 -24.77
CA GLU A 144 0.06 -7.72 -24.55
C GLU A 144 0.35 -8.27 -23.14
N VAL A 145 0.28 -7.40 -22.12
CA VAL A 145 0.40 -7.78 -20.71
C VAL A 145 -0.99 -8.08 -20.16
N PRO A 146 -1.30 -9.34 -19.80
CA PRO A 146 -2.60 -9.72 -19.29
C PRO A 146 -2.79 -9.20 -17.86
N LEU A 147 -3.95 -8.62 -17.60
CA LEU A 147 -4.36 -8.14 -16.27
C LEU A 147 -5.47 -9.02 -15.75
N ALA A 148 -5.49 -9.29 -14.45
CA ALA A 148 -6.56 -10.03 -13.78
C ALA A 148 -7.78 -9.12 -13.55
N PRO A 149 -8.88 -9.24 -14.33
CA PRO A 149 -10.00 -8.30 -14.26
C PRO A 149 -10.73 -8.42 -12.92
N ASP A 150 -10.87 -9.63 -12.40
CA ASP A 150 -11.55 -9.92 -11.13
C ASP A 150 -10.82 -9.37 -9.90
N LYS A 151 -9.51 -9.12 -10.03
CA LYS A 151 -8.67 -8.52 -8.98
C LYS A 151 -8.45 -7.02 -9.17
N THR A 152 -8.82 -6.50 -10.33
CA THR A 152 -8.72 -5.07 -10.64
C THR A 152 -9.86 -4.33 -9.95
N CYS A 153 -9.55 -3.31 -9.16
CA CYS A 153 -10.56 -2.58 -8.40
C CYS A 153 -10.26 -1.09 -8.23
N GLY A 154 -11.29 -0.34 -7.85
CA GLY A 154 -11.26 1.11 -7.77
C GLY A 154 -11.79 1.80 -9.03
N PRO A 155 -11.78 3.14 -9.08
CA PRO A 155 -11.23 4.04 -8.07
C PRO A 155 -12.00 4.04 -6.75
N SER A 156 -11.28 4.03 -5.63
CA SER A 156 -11.86 4.06 -4.29
C SER A 156 -10.95 4.80 -3.30
N THR A 157 -11.50 5.28 -2.20
CA THR A 157 -10.72 5.86 -1.08
C THR A 157 -10.25 4.80 -0.08
N SER A 158 -10.66 3.54 -0.30
CA SER A 158 -10.25 2.37 0.47
C SER A 158 -10.05 1.16 -0.44
N ILE A 159 -8.86 0.56 -0.37
CA ILE A 159 -8.47 -0.63 -1.14
C ILE A 159 -7.63 -1.55 -0.25
N GLN A 160 -7.78 -2.86 -0.43
CA GLN A 160 -6.86 -3.83 0.14
C GLN A 160 -5.67 -4.03 -0.80
N PHE A 161 -4.46 -3.78 -0.33
CA PHE A 161 -3.21 -3.93 -1.07
C PHE A 161 -2.19 -4.68 -0.20
N LEU A 162 -1.61 -5.77 -0.74
CA LEU A 162 -0.66 -6.65 -0.04
C LEU A 162 -1.15 -7.13 1.35
N GLY A 163 -2.44 -7.47 1.44
CA GLY A 163 -3.07 -7.92 2.69
C GLY A 163 -3.40 -6.80 3.68
N MET A 164 -3.06 -5.55 3.39
CA MET A 164 -3.35 -4.40 4.25
C MET A 164 -4.46 -3.53 3.67
N HIS A 165 -5.37 -3.06 4.52
CA HIS A 165 -6.36 -2.06 4.10
C HIS A 165 -5.73 -0.66 4.09
N MET A 166 -5.62 -0.09 2.90
CA MET A 166 -5.21 1.28 2.72
C MET A 166 -6.45 2.17 2.73
N HIS A 167 -6.46 3.17 3.60
CA HIS A 167 -7.53 4.16 3.70
C HIS A 167 -6.94 5.56 3.51
N ALA A 168 -7.49 6.30 2.55
CA ALA A 168 -7.15 7.70 2.34
C ALA A 168 -7.93 8.65 3.28
N ARG A 169 -8.79 8.11 4.16
CA ARG A 169 -9.62 8.85 5.11
C ARG A 169 -9.77 8.10 6.43
N LEU A 170 -10.09 8.85 7.48
CA LEU A 170 -10.69 8.30 8.70
C LEU A 170 -12.06 7.68 8.38
N PRO A 171 -12.44 6.54 9.00
CA PRO A 171 -13.78 5.97 8.88
C PRO A 171 -14.86 6.99 9.28
N GLU A 172 -15.99 7.01 8.56
CA GLU A 172 -17.08 7.99 8.74
C GLU A 172 -17.67 7.96 10.16
N ASP A 173 -17.79 6.77 10.77
CA ASP A 173 -18.25 6.57 12.15
C ASP A 173 -17.28 7.21 13.16
N LYS A 174 -15.97 7.12 12.90
CA LYS A 174 -14.92 7.72 13.74
C LYS A 174 -14.89 9.23 13.57
N LEU A 175 -15.05 9.73 12.34
CA LEU A 175 -15.18 11.16 12.05
C LEU A 175 -16.39 11.76 12.76
N ALA A 176 -17.57 11.14 12.63
CA ALA A 176 -18.80 11.57 13.29
C ALA A 176 -18.63 11.57 14.82
N ARG A 177 -18.03 10.50 15.37
CA ARG A 177 -17.75 10.40 16.81
C ARG A 177 -16.76 11.47 17.29
N ALA A 178 -15.68 11.72 16.55
CA ALA A 178 -14.69 12.73 16.88
C ALA A 178 -15.32 14.12 16.86
N ARG A 179 -16.07 14.46 15.80
CA ARG A 179 -16.77 15.75 15.67
C ARG A 179 -17.76 15.97 16.82
N ASN A 180 -18.57 14.97 17.15
CA ASN A 180 -19.52 15.06 18.26
C ASN A 180 -18.83 15.27 19.60
N LEU A 181 -17.74 14.54 19.86
CA LEU A 181 -16.96 14.68 21.09
C LEU A 181 -16.28 16.06 21.20
N LEU A 182 -15.67 16.55 20.11
CA LEU A 182 -15.04 17.87 20.06
C LEU A 182 -16.06 18.99 20.30
N LEU A 183 -17.20 18.96 19.62
CA LEU A 183 -18.29 19.92 19.83
C LEU A 183 -18.85 19.88 21.26
N ALA A 184 -18.98 18.69 21.85
CA ALA A 184 -19.38 18.54 23.24
C ALA A 184 -18.33 19.12 24.20
N LEU A 185 -17.04 18.91 23.92
CA LEU A 185 -15.94 19.41 24.73
C LEU A 185 -15.87 20.95 24.72
N LEU A 186 -16.06 21.57 23.55
CA LEU A 186 -16.09 23.03 23.41
C LEU A 186 -17.18 23.69 24.26
N ARG A 187 -18.33 23.03 24.41
CA ARG A 187 -19.46 23.51 25.22
C ARG A 187 -19.23 23.38 26.73
N LYS A 188 -18.38 22.46 27.18
CA LYS A 188 -18.13 22.22 28.61
C LYS A 188 -17.04 23.15 29.18
N GLN A 189 -17.16 23.53 30.45
CA GLN A 189 -16.10 24.25 31.20
C GLN A 189 -15.20 23.28 31.97
N LYS A 190 -15.76 22.15 32.41
CA LYS A 190 -15.07 21.07 33.11
C LYS A 190 -15.46 19.73 32.49
N VAL A 191 -14.53 18.79 32.46
CA VAL A 191 -14.73 17.42 31.98
C VAL A 191 -14.11 16.45 32.97
N THR A 192 -14.62 15.24 33.05
CA THR A 192 -13.98 14.19 33.85
C THR A 192 -12.67 13.74 33.21
N LEU A 193 -11.72 13.23 34.01
CA LEU A 193 -10.50 12.62 33.50
C LEU A 193 -10.80 11.53 32.45
N ARG A 194 -11.78 10.67 32.70
CA ARG A 194 -12.19 9.59 31.78
C ARG A 194 -12.72 10.12 30.45
N GLU A 195 -13.54 11.18 30.46
CA GLU A 195 -14.00 11.83 29.22
C GLU A 195 -12.82 12.41 28.44
N LEU A 196 -11.90 13.10 29.11
CA LEU A 196 -10.74 13.72 28.47
C LEU A 196 -9.81 12.67 27.86
N GLN A 197 -9.52 11.58 28.58
CA GLN A 197 -8.73 10.45 28.08
C GLN A 197 -9.40 9.76 26.89
N SER A 198 -10.72 9.59 26.89
CA SER A 198 -11.43 9.03 25.75
C SER A 198 -11.32 9.90 24.50
N VAL A 199 -11.34 11.22 24.65
CA VAL A 199 -11.15 12.16 23.53
C VAL A 199 -9.70 12.12 23.05
N ILE A 200 -8.73 12.16 23.96
CA ILE A 200 -7.30 12.04 23.61
C ILE A 200 -7.03 10.73 22.86
N GLY A 201 -7.56 9.61 23.33
CA GLY A 201 -7.38 8.31 22.66
C GLY A 201 -7.95 8.30 21.24
N LEU A 202 -9.15 8.86 21.04
CA LEU A 202 -9.74 8.98 19.71
C LEU A 202 -8.95 9.92 18.80
N LEU A 203 -8.56 11.10 19.28
CA LEU A 203 -7.81 12.07 18.47
C LEU A 203 -6.36 11.61 18.20
N SER A 204 -5.77 10.81 19.10
CA SER A 204 -4.49 10.15 18.88
C SER A 204 -4.58 9.17 17.71
N PHE A 205 -5.67 8.41 17.61
CA PHE A 205 -5.96 7.58 16.43
C PHE A 205 -6.17 8.45 15.18
N CYS A 206 -6.98 9.52 15.27
CA CYS A 206 -7.17 10.45 14.15
C CYS A 206 -5.85 11.09 13.67
N SER A 207 -4.87 11.26 14.56
CA SER A 207 -3.55 11.84 14.26
C SER A 207 -2.64 10.93 13.43
N GLU A 208 -2.99 9.67 13.22
CA GLU A 208 -2.28 8.79 12.28
C GLU A 208 -2.59 9.15 10.82
N VAL A 209 -3.77 9.73 10.60
CA VAL A 209 -4.26 10.19 9.28
C VAL A 209 -4.14 11.73 9.17
N VAL A 210 -4.44 12.46 10.24
CA VAL A 210 -4.34 13.93 10.34
C VAL A 210 -3.04 14.30 11.05
N VAL A 211 -1.92 14.18 10.34
CA VAL A 211 -0.56 14.40 10.89
C VAL A 211 -0.38 15.75 11.59
N PRO A 212 -0.94 16.89 11.09
CA PRO A 212 -0.85 18.19 11.76
C PRO A 212 -1.58 18.26 13.11
N GLY A 213 -2.43 17.29 13.45
CA GLY A 213 -3.22 17.29 14.69
C GLY A 213 -2.42 16.97 15.97
N ARG A 214 -1.28 16.27 15.84
CA ARG A 214 -0.49 15.80 17.00
C ARG A 214 -0.04 16.88 17.98
N PRO A 215 0.47 18.06 17.54
CA PRO A 215 0.89 19.12 18.47
C PRO A 215 -0.26 19.61 19.37
N PHE A 216 -1.48 19.65 18.84
CA PHE A 216 -2.68 20.12 19.55
C PHE A 216 -3.17 19.12 20.60
N LEU A 217 -2.71 17.86 20.57
CA LEU A 217 -3.01 16.89 21.62
C LEU A 217 -2.18 17.08 22.88
N ARG A 218 -0.98 17.67 22.77
CA ARG A 218 -0.04 17.72 23.89
C ARG A 218 -0.64 18.45 25.09
N ARG A 219 -1.30 19.58 24.85
CA ARG A 219 -1.93 20.37 25.92
C ARG A 219 -3.10 19.65 26.57
N LEU A 220 -3.85 18.85 25.81
CA LEU A 220 -4.92 18.01 26.37
C LEU A 220 -4.34 16.90 27.25
N ILE A 221 -3.23 16.30 26.84
CA ILE A 221 -2.50 15.29 27.63
C ILE A 221 -1.94 15.91 28.90
N ASP A 222 -1.35 17.11 28.83
CA ASP A 222 -0.77 17.78 29.99
C ASP A 222 -1.83 18.07 31.08
N LEU A 223 -3.10 18.30 30.70
CA LEU A 223 -4.22 18.44 31.65
C LEU A 223 -4.53 17.15 32.44
N THR A 224 -4.07 15.99 31.96
CA THR A 224 -4.25 14.69 32.65
C THR A 224 -3.12 14.35 33.63
N ILE A 225 -1.99 15.07 33.55
CA ILE A 225 -0.81 14.79 34.37
C ILE A 225 -1.14 15.03 35.85
N GLY A 226 -0.80 14.07 36.70
CA GLY A 226 -1.02 14.16 38.16
C GLY A 226 -2.47 13.91 38.60
N VAL A 227 -3.40 13.63 37.69
CA VAL A 227 -4.79 13.28 38.00
C VAL A 227 -5.00 11.79 37.80
N SER A 228 -5.32 11.06 38.88
CA SER A 228 -5.50 9.60 38.85
C SER A 228 -6.95 9.14 38.98
N ARG A 229 -7.83 9.99 39.50
CA ARG A 229 -9.25 9.64 39.76
C ARG A 229 -10.09 9.82 38.47
N PRO A 230 -10.70 8.75 37.91
CA PRO A 230 -11.38 8.81 36.61
C PRO A 230 -12.51 9.84 36.50
N TYR A 231 -13.22 10.08 37.60
CA TYR A 231 -14.37 10.99 37.66
C TYR A 231 -14.01 12.37 38.21
N PHE A 232 -12.72 12.65 38.42
CA PHE A 232 -12.27 13.97 38.84
C PHE A 232 -12.48 14.97 37.71
N HIS A 233 -13.05 16.13 38.04
CA HIS A 233 -13.38 17.18 37.08
C HIS A 233 -12.17 18.09 36.83
N ILE A 234 -11.65 18.04 35.61
CA ILE A 234 -10.58 18.87 35.09
C ILE A 234 -11.18 20.09 34.40
N ARG A 235 -10.67 21.28 34.71
CA ARG A 235 -11.09 22.52 34.05
C ARG A 235 -10.37 22.66 32.72
N LEU A 236 -11.12 22.90 31.64
CA LEU A 236 -10.54 23.17 30.33
C LEU A 236 -9.99 24.59 30.29
N THR A 237 -8.70 24.73 29.98
CA THR A 237 -8.06 26.04 29.80
C THR A 237 -8.52 26.68 28.49
N LYS A 238 -8.38 28.02 28.40
CA LYS A 238 -8.68 28.75 27.15
C LYS A 238 -7.84 28.22 25.99
N GLN A 239 -6.56 27.94 26.22
CA GLN A 239 -5.67 27.38 25.21
C GLN A 239 -6.09 25.96 24.79
N ALA A 240 -6.49 25.09 25.74
CA ALA A 240 -6.96 23.75 25.39
C ALA A 240 -8.24 23.80 24.53
N LYS A 241 -9.13 24.78 24.76
CA LYS A 241 -10.29 25.00 23.90
C LYS A 241 -9.93 25.50 22.50
N LEU A 242 -8.87 26.32 22.37
CA LEU A 242 -8.37 26.73 21.06
C LEU A 242 -7.80 25.53 20.29
N ASP A 243 -7.00 24.68 20.95
CA ASP A 243 -6.45 23.47 20.35
C ASP A 243 -7.57 22.51 19.88
N VAL A 244 -8.64 22.38 20.66
CA VAL A 244 -9.84 21.61 20.29
C VAL A 244 -10.61 22.24 19.13
N GLY A 245 -10.54 23.57 18.95
CA GLY A 245 -11.14 24.26 17.82
C GLY A 245 -10.33 24.17 16.53
N VAL A 246 -9.03 23.84 16.62
CA VAL A 246 -8.17 23.54 15.46
C VAL A 246 -8.41 22.13 14.94
N TRP A 247 -8.76 21.20 15.84
CA TRP A 247 -9.17 19.82 15.53
C TRP A 247 -10.55 19.76 14.87
#